data_AF-A0A7V3CY87-F1
#
_entry.id   AF-A0A7V3CY87-F1
#
_cell.length_a   1.000
_cell.length_b   1.000
_cell.length_c   1.000
_cell.angle_alpha   90.00
_cell.angle_beta   90.00
_cell.angle_gamma   90.00
#
_symmetry.space_group_name_H-M   'P 1'
#
loop_
_entity.id
_entity.type
_entity.pdbx_description
1 polymer ?
#
loop_
_entity_poly.entity_id
_entity_poly.type
_entity_poly.pdbx_seq_one_letter_code
_entity_poly.pdbx_strand_id
1 'polypeptide(L)'
;MLLFESIKLAYNSIISSKLRSILTLLGIAVGLFSIIVVMTAISAIQSSIETTFNSIGTNNFIVQKWPAIQMGDPHRRREFRNRKNLTVKQGEKLKEITKLPVTIGISVGRGGRTVKFRNEKTNPNVSIAGVTYDYFVARDLKIERGR
;
A
#
# COMPACT_ATOMS: atom_id res chain seq x y z
N MET A 1 -54.53 2.60 18.23
CA MET A 1 -55.16 3.84 17.70
C MET A 1 -54.39 5.09 18.11
N LEU A 2 -54.08 5.26 19.41
CA LEU A 2 -53.33 6.42 19.94
C LEU A 2 -51.94 6.66 19.31
N LEU A 3 -51.10 5.63 19.14
CA LEU A 3 -49.77 5.79 18.53
C LEU A 3 -49.82 6.35 17.10
N PHE A 4 -50.83 5.96 16.33
CA PHE A 4 -51.01 6.42 14.95
C PHE A 4 -51.40 7.91 14.91
N GLU A 5 -52.24 8.35 15.83
CA GLU A 5 -52.57 9.77 16.00
C GLU A 5 -51.38 10.60 16.47
N SER A 6 -50.60 10.10 17.42
CA SER A 6 -49.40 10.80 17.90
C SER A 6 -48.35 10.97 16.79
N ILE A 7 -48.13 9.95 15.96
CA ILE A 7 -47.23 10.04 14.80
C ILE A 7 -47.76 11.03 13.77
N LYS A 8 -49.08 11.02 13.50
CA LYS A 8 -49.72 11.96 12.56
C LYS A 8 -49.62 13.41 13.04
N LEU A 9 -49.80 13.65 14.34
CA LEU A 9 -49.65 14.97 14.95
C LEU A 9 -48.19 15.46 14.89
N ALA A 10 -47.22 14.60 15.19
CA ALA A 10 -45.80 14.92 15.10
C ALA A 10 -45.40 15.26 13.65
N TYR A 11 -45.86 14.48 12.66
CA TYR A 11 -45.61 14.73 11.24
C TYR A 11 -46.16 16.08 10.77
N ASN A 12 -47.40 16.39 11.13
CA ASN A 12 -48.01 17.69 10.81
C ASN A 12 -47.24 18.86 11.45
N SER A 13 -46.70 18.67 12.66
CA SER A 13 -45.93 19.70 13.36
C SER A 13 -44.57 19.97 12.70
N ILE A 14 -43.92 18.93 12.16
CA ILE A 14 -42.68 19.04 11.37
C ILE A 14 -42.95 19.81 10.07
N ILE A 15 -44.05 19.50 9.37
CA ILE A 15 -44.43 20.16 8.11
C ILE A 15 -44.88 21.61 8.32
N SER A 16 -45.48 21.93 9.47
CA SER A 16 -45.86 23.30 9.82
C SER A 16 -44.63 24.20 10.01
N SER A 17 -43.52 23.65 10.52
CA SER A 17 -42.29 24.39 10.83
C SER A 17 -41.09 24.01 9.93
N LYS A 18 -41.32 23.95 8.61
CA LYS A 18 -40.34 23.48 7.60
C LYS A 18 -38.92 24.04 7.79
N LEU A 19 -38.79 25.36 7.99
CA LEU A 19 -37.47 26.00 8.13
C LEU A 19 -36.70 25.49 9.34
N ARG A 20 -37.38 25.36 10.50
CA ARG A 20 -36.75 24.88 11.73
C ARG A 20 -36.35 23.41 11.59
N SER A 21 -37.26 22.57 11.10
CA SER A 21 -37.00 21.14 10.94
C SER A 21 -35.88 20.84 9.93
N ILE A 22 -35.82 21.57 8.81
CA ILE A 22 -34.75 21.42 7.82
C ILE A 22 -33.41 21.84 8.41
N LEU A 23 -33.33 22.98 9.10
CA LEU A 23 -32.06 23.48 9.64
C LEU A 23 -31.50 22.55 10.74
N THR A 24 -32.39 21.98 11.58
CA THR A 24 -31.98 20.98 12.58
C THR A 24 -31.53 19.67 11.94
N LEU A 25 -32.22 19.20 10.90
CA LEU A 25 -31.85 17.99 10.18
C LEU A 25 -30.50 18.15 9.48
N LEU A 26 -30.28 19.31 8.83
CA LEU A 26 -29.05 19.61 8.13
C LEU A 26 -27.85 19.68 9.09
N GLY A 27 -28.03 20.28 10.28
CA GLY A 27 -26.99 20.28 11.31
C GLY A 27 -26.56 18.88 11.75
N ILE A 28 -27.54 18.00 12.01
CA ILE A 28 -27.28 16.60 12.40
C ILE A 28 -26.64 15.83 11.23
N ALA A 29 -27.13 16.02 10.01
CA ALA A 29 -26.63 15.33 8.82
C ALA A 29 -25.18 15.70 8.51
N VAL A 30 -24.82 17.00 8.55
CA VAL A 30 -23.45 17.47 8.32
C VAL A 30 -22.52 16.98 9.43
N GLY A 31 -22.98 17.00 10.69
CA GLY A 31 -22.21 16.47 11.82
C GLY A 31 -21.91 14.98 11.68
N LEU A 32 -22.93 14.16 11.38
CA LEU A 32 -22.76 12.72 11.17
C LEU A 32 -21.87 12.43 9.96
N PHE A 33 -22.07 13.17 8.86
CA PHE A 33 -21.27 13.02 7.64
C PHE A 33 -19.79 13.30 7.90
N SER A 34 -19.46 14.38 8.62
CA SER A 34 -18.08 14.71 8.99
C SER A 34 -17.41 13.58 9.77
N ILE A 35 -18.11 12.97 10.73
CA ILE A 35 -17.57 11.88 11.55
C ILE A 35 -17.32 10.62 10.70
N ILE A 36 -18.28 10.25 9.85
CA ILE A 36 -18.16 9.07 8.97
C ILE A 36 -16.98 9.22 7.99
N VAL A 37 -16.83 10.40 7.39
CA VAL A 37 -15.74 10.68 6.44
C VAL A 37 -14.38 10.56 7.12
N VAL A 38 -14.20 11.18 8.30
CA VAL A 38 -12.94 11.11 9.04
C VAL A 38 -12.60 9.67 9.44
N MET A 39 -13.58 8.92 9.98
CA MET A 39 -13.38 7.52 10.35
C MET A 39 -12.98 6.67 9.14
N THR A 40 -13.66 6.85 8.00
CA THR A 40 -13.36 6.10 6.78
C THR A 40 -11.99 6.45 6.22
N ALA A 41 -11.62 7.73 6.24
CA ALA A 41 -10.29 8.18 5.79
C ALA A 41 -9.18 7.56 6.66
N ILE A 42 -9.35 7.56 7.98
CA ILE A 42 -8.39 6.93 8.91
C ILE A 42 -8.29 5.44 8.64
N SER A 43 -9.41 4.72 8.53
CA SER A 43 -9.41 3.29 8.24
C SER A 43 -8.78 2.96 6.89
N ALA A 44 -9.00 3.79 5.86
CA ALA A 44 -8.39 3.61 4.55
C ALA A 44 -6.87 3.79 4.61
N ILE A 45 -6.39 4.81 5.33
CA ILE A 45 -4.96 5.03 5.55
C ILE A 45 -4.35 3.86 6.32
N GLN A 46 -4.99 3.44 7.41
CA GLN A 46 -4.53 2.31 8.21
C GLN A 46 -4.44 1.03 7.36
N SER A 47 -5.48 0.70 6.60
CA SER A 47 -5.49 -0.46 5.72
C SER A 47 -4.42 -0.37 4.63
N SER A 48 -4.19 0.81 4.05
CA SER A 48 -3.13 1.03 3.06
C SER A 48 -1.73 0.85 3.66
N ILE A 49 -1.52 1.33 4.88
CA ILE A 49 -0.27 1.17 5.61
C ILE A 49 -0.07 -0.32 5.93
N GLU A 50 -1.05 -0.98 6.54
CA GLU A 50 -1.00 -2.40 6.88
C GLU A 50 -0.74 -3.25 5.62
N THR A 51 -1.40 -2.97 4.49
CA THR A 51 -1.16 -3.68 3.23
C THR A 51 0.26 -3.47 2.72
N THR A 52 0.78 -2.24 2.79
CA THR A 52 2.16 -1.93 2.38
C THR A 52 3.17 -2.65 3.27
N PHE A 53 2.97 -2.66 4.59
CA PHE A 53 3.84 -3.35 5.53
C PHE A 53 3.74 -4.88 5.40
N ASN A 54 2.54 -5.42 5.20
CA ASN A 54 2.34 -6.84 4.93
C ASN A 54 3.05 -7.28 3.62
N SER A 55 3.08 -6.42 2.59
CA SER A 55 3.81 -6.71 1.34
C SER A 55 5.34 -6.73 1.51
N ILE A 56 5.86 -6.08 2.54
CA ILE A 56 7.28 -6.15 2.90
C ILE A 56 7.56 -7.47 3.64
N GLY A 57 6.54 -8.09 4.23
CA GLY A 57 6.61 -9.31 5.03
C GLY A 57 7.15 -9.00 6.42
N THR A 58 6.33 -9.25 7.45
CA THR A 58 6.60 -8.87 8.85
C THR A 58 7.90 -9.45 9.42
N ASN A 59 8.50 -10.45 8.75
CA ASN A 59 9.74 -11.11 9.17
C ASN A 59 10.87 -11.07 8.12
N ASN A 60 10.79 -10.17 7.14
CA ASN A 60 11.75 -10.11 6.04
C ASN A 60 12.76 -8.96 6.21
N PHE A 61 14.05 -9.30 6.11
CA PHE A 61 15.13 -8.32 6.06
C PHE A 61 15.51 -8.03 4.61
N ILE A 62 15.27 -6.80 4.16
CA ILE A 62 15.66 -6.35 2.82
C ILE A 62 17.04 -5.68 2.88
N VAL A 63 18.03 -6.30 2.25
CA VAL A 63 19.38 -5.73 2.12
C VAL A 63 19.54 -5.13 0.72
N GLN A 64 19.64 -3.81 0.65
CA GLN A 64 19.81 -3.09 -0.62
C GLN A 64 20.75 -1.88 -0.47
N LYS A 65 21.43 -1.50 -1.56
CA LYS A 65 22.37 -0.38 -1.59
C LYS A 65 21.67 0.97 -1.35
N TRP A 66 20.47 1.12 -1.89
CA TRP A 66 19.67 2.35 -1.79
C TRP A 66 18.66 2.22 -0.66
N PRO A 67 18.48 3.23 0.20
CA PRO A 67 17.48 3.16 1.27
C PRO A 67 16.06 3.09 0.67
N ALA A 68 15.17 2.35 1.34
CA ALA A 68 13.75 2.24 0.93
C ALA A 68 13.00 3.58 1.10
N ILE A 69 13.40 4.40 2.07
CA ILE A 69 12.88 5.74 2.31
C ILE A 69 14.00 6.74 2.07
N GLN A 70 13.85 7.59 1.06
CA GLN A 70 14.80 8.66 0.74
C GLN A 70 14.29 9.97 1.33
N MET A 71 14.50 10.19 2.63
CA MET A 71 14.28 11.50 3.24
C MET A 71 15.45 12.46 2.92
N GLY A 72 15.15 13.48 2.11
CA GLY A 72 15.49 14.87 2.41
C GLY A 72 16.93 15.39 2.35
N ASP A 73 17.95 14.60 1.99
CA ASP A 73 19.34 15.11 1.93
C ASP A 73 20.08 14.75 0.61
N PRO A 74 20.43 15.74 -0.23
CA PRO A 74 21.21 15.51 -1.46
C PRO A 74 22.63 15.00 -1.23
N HIS A 75 23.27 15.31 -0.10
CA HIS A 75 24.61 14.84 0.27
C HIS A 75 24.61 13.35 0.60
N ARG A 76 23.58 12.84 1.30
CA ARG A 76 23.42 11.41 1.55
C ARG A 76 23.33 10.59 0.27
N ARG A 77 22.77 11.15 -0.81
CA ARG A 77 22.73 10.51 -2.14
C ARG A 77 24.14 10.17 -2.66
N ARG A 78 25.12 11.06 -2.46
CA ARG A 78 26.52 10.82 -2.89
C ARG A 78 27.16 9.69 -2.08
N GLU A 79 26.88 9.63 -0.78
CA GLU A 79 27.38 8.54 0.07
C GLU A 79 26.84 7.18 -0.38
N PHE A 80 25.52 7.07 -0.61
CA PHE A 80 24.92 5.84 -1.11
C PHE A 80 25.45 5.45 -2.49
N ARG A 81 25.70 6.43 -3.37
CA ARG A 81 26.29 6.18 -4.70
C ARG A 81 27.68 5.56 -4.60
N ASN A 82 28.50 6.05 -3.67
CA ASN A 82 29.87 5.59 -3.44
C ASN A 82 29.97 4.24 -2.70
N ARG A 83 28.89 3.73 -2.10
CA ARG A 83 28.87 2.37 -1.52
C ARG A 83 29.14 1.32 -2.59
N LYS A 84 29.91 0.29 -2.26
CA LYS A 84 30.14 -0.87 -3.14
C LYS A 84 28.80 -1.51 -3.52
N ASN A 85 28.67 -1.93 -4.77
CA ASN A 85 27.48 -2.63 -5.24
C ASN A 85 27.41 -4.02 -4.58
N LEU A 86 26.21 -4.43 -4.19
CA LEU A 86 25.95 -5.79 -3.73
C LEU A 86 26.11 -6.74 -4.93
N THR A 87 26.90 -7.80 -4.73
CA THR A 87 27.16 -8.81 -5.77
C THR A 87 26.40 -10.09 -5.46
N VAL A 88 25.97 -10.83 -6.49
CA VAL A 88 25.28 -12.12 -6.35
C VAL A 88 26.07 -13.09 -5.46
N LYS A 89 27.40 -13.17 -5.64
CA LYS A 89 28.32 -13.98 -4.80
C LYS A 89 28.22 -13.67 -3.31
N GLN A 90 27.94 -12.41 -2.93
CA GLN A 90 27.77 -12.04 -1.52
C GLN A 90 26.44 -12.56 -0.97
N GLY A 91 25.38 -12.58 -1.80
CA GLY A 91 24.10 -13.18 -1.44
C GLY A 91 24.18 -14.70 -1.32
N GLU A 92 24.92 -15.36 -2.23
CA GLU A 92 25.17 -16.81 -2.15
C GLU A 92 25.97 -17.17 -0.90
N LYS A 93 27.05 -16.43 -0.60
CA LYS A 93 27.81 -16.61 0.64
C LYS A 93 26.95 -16.35 1.88
N LEU A 94 26.04 -15.37 1.84
CA LEU A 94 25.10 -15.11 2.93
C LEU A 94 24.21 -16.34 3.17
N LYS A 95 23.72 -16.97 2.09
CA LYS A 95 22.93 -18.21 2.16
C LYS A 95 23.68 -19.36 2.83
N GLU A 96 24.99 -19.45 2.63
CA GLU A 96 25.82 -20.50 3.26
C GLU A 96 26.08 -20.26 4.75
N ILE A 97 26.25 -19.01 5.18
CA ILE A 97 26.65 -18.68 6.56
C ILE A 97 25.47 -18.52 7.51
N THR A 98 24.26 -18.22 7.02
CA THR A 98 23.10 -17.97 7.86
C THR A 98 22.24 -19.22 8.05
N LYS A 99 21.95 -19.57 9.31
CA LYS A 99 21.02 -20.66 9.66
C LYS A 99 19.61 -20.19 10.06
N LEU A 100 19.43 -18.89 10.27
CA LEU A 100 18.22 -18.28 10.81
C LEU A 100 17.12 -17.98 9.78
N PRO A 101 17.40 -17.39 8.60
CA PRO A 101 16.35 -17.13 7.63
C PRO A 101 15.92 -18.43 6.95
N VAL A 102 14.59 -18.65 6.87
CA VAL A 102 14.00 -19.80 6.16
C VAL A 102 14.42 -19.83 4.69
N THR A 103 14.65 -18.65 4.09
CA THR A 103 15.12 -18.56 2.71
C THR A 103 15.78 -17.21 2.43
N ILE A 104 16.71 -17.17 1.46
CA ILE A 104 17.37 -15.94 0.99
C ILE A 104 17.14 -15.80 -0.51
N GLY A 105 16.34 -14.79 -0.88
CA GLY A 105 16.11 -14.41 -2.27
C GLY A 105 17.09 -13.34 -2.74
N ILE A 106 17.76 -13.58 -3.87
CA ILE A 106 18.60 -12.57 -4.53
C ILE A 106 17.79 -11.97 -5.69
N SER A 107 17.81 -10.64 -5.80
CA SER A 107 17.13 -9.90 -6.87
C SER A 107 18.04 -8.84 -7.47
N VAL A 108 18.07 -8.77 -8.80
CA VAL A 108 18.78 -7.75 -9.56
C VAL A 108 17.81 -7.13 -10.55
N GLY A 109 17.32 -5.92 -10.21
CA GLY A 109 16.43 -5.13 -11.05
C GLY A 109 17.18 -4.13 -11.93
N ARG A 110 16.78 -4.00 -13.20
CA ARG A 110 17.15 -2.90 -14.10
C ARG A 110 15.90 -2.33 -14.77
N GLY A 111 15.66 -1.04 -14.54
CA GLY A 111 14.61 -0.27 -15.20
C GLY A 111 15.02 0.28 -16.57
N GLY A 112 14.07 0.91 -17.28
CA GLY A 112 14.33 1.67 -18.50
C GLY A 112 14.66 0.80 -19.71
N ARG A 113 14.16 -0.43 -19.76
CA ARG A 113 14.35 -1.33 -20.89
C ARG A 113 13.11 -1.34 -21.76
N THR A 114 13.33 -1.58 -23.04
CA THR A 114 12.27 -1.89 -23.98
C THR A 114 12.26 -3.39 -24.21
N VAL A 115 11.09 -4.00 -24.09
CA VAL A 115 10.85 -5.40 -24.43
C VAL A 115 10.18 -5.43 -25.79
N LYS A 116 10.69 -6.27 -26.69
CA LYS A 116 10.11 -6.48 -28.02
C LYS A 116 9.58 -7.90 -28.09
N PHE A 117 8.34 -8.05 -28.53
CA PHE A 117 7.76 -9.35 -28.83
C PHE A 117 7.14 -9.31 -30.22
N ARG A 118 7.68 -10.10 -31.15
CA ARG A 118 7.29 -10.08 -32.58
C ARG A 118 7.37 -8.65 -33.15
N ASN A 119 6.25 -8.09 -33.62
CA ASN A 119 6.18 -6.72 -34.14
C ASN A 119 5.87 -5.66 -33.07
N GLU A 120 5.57 -6.06 -31.84
CA GLU A 120 5.19 -5.14 -30.76
C GLU A 120 6.41 -4.75 -29.91
N LYS A 121 6.49 -3.46 -29.59
CA LYS A 121 7.58 -2.88 -28.79
C LYS A 121 6.97 -2.09 -27.63
N THR A 122 7.36 -2.41 -26.40
CA THR A 122 6.91 -1.65 -25.23
C THR A 122 7.59 -0.30 -25.12
N ASN A 123 6.97 0.64 -24.40
CA ASN A 123 7.63 1.87 -24.01
C ASN A 123 8.93 1.56 -23.22
N PRO A 124 9.98 2.39 -23.34
CA PRO A 124 11.27 2.21 -22.65
C PRO A 124 11.18 2.49 -21.14
N ASN A 125 10.15 1.96 -20.48
CA ASN A 125 9.88 2.11 -19.06
C ASN A 125 9.63 0.75 -18.37
N VAL A 126 9.95 -0.36 -19.05
CA VAL A 126 9.79 -1.68 -18.45
C VAL A 126 10.93 -1.95 -17.48
N SER A 127 10.57 -2.38 -16.27
CA SER A 127 11.51 -2.90 -15.28
C SER A 127 11.66 -4.40 -15.43
N ILE A 128 12.90 -4.86 -15.54
CA ILE A 128 13.24 -6.28 -15.64
C ILE A 128 14.05 -6.64 -14.39
N ALA A 129 13.61 -7.67 -13.67
CA ALA A 129 14.33 -8.19 -12.52
C ALA A 129 14.72 -9.65 -12.74
N GLY A 130 16.00 -9.96 -12.56
CA GLY A 130 16.46 -11.33 -12.39
C GLY A 130 16.36 -11.72 -10.92
N VAL A 131 15.67 -12.82 -10.62
CA VAL A 131 15.42 -13.28 -9.25
C VAL A 131 15.73 -14.77 -9.11
N THR A 132 16.19 -15.19 -7.93
CA THR A 132 16.33 -16.62 -7.57
C THR A 132 14.96 -17.19 -7.18
N TYR A 133 14.72 -18.51 -7.32
CA TYR A 133 13.46 -19.15 -6.91
C TYR A 133 13.07 -18.84 -5.46
N ASP A 134 14.04 -18.87 -4.55
CA ASP A 134 13.86 -18.55 -3.13
C ASP A 134 13.30 -17.14 -2.89
N TYR A 135 13.43 -16.23 -3.85
CA TYR A 135 12.87 -14.88 -3.75
C TYR A 135 11.34 -14.86 -3.70
N PHE A 136 10.66 -15.78 -4.40
CA PHE A 136 9.19 -15.87 -4.35
C PHE A 136 8.70 -16.27 -2.98
N VAL A 137 9.37 -17.24 -2.36
CA VAL A 137 9.09 -17.70 -0.99
C VAL A 137 9.46 -16.62 0.04
N ALA A 138 10.61 -15.96 -0.14
CA ALA A 138 11.04 -14.88 0.75
C ALA A 138 10.04 -13.73 0.80
N ARG A 139 9.49 -13.31 -0.36
CA ARG A 139 8.55 -12.18 -0.45
C ARG A 139 7.07 -12.57 -0.36
N ASP A 140 6.76 -13.83 -0.08
CA ASP A 140 5.39 -14.37 -0.08
C ASP A 140 4.59 -13.97 -1.34
N LEU A 141 5.25 -14.05 -2.49
CA LEU A 141 4.64 -13.64 -3.76
C LEU A 141 3.67 -14.73 -4.22
N LYS A 142 2.39 -14.36 -4.31
CA LYS A 142 1.35 -15.22 -4.87
C LYS A 142 1.38 -15.16 -6.41
N ILE A 143 1.56 -16.31 -7.03
CA ILE A 143 1.59 -16.45 -8.48
C ILE A 143 0.15 -16.61 -8.96
N GLU A 144 -0.37 -15.60 -9.66
CA GLU A 144 -1.77 -15.59 -10.12
C GLU A 144 -2.02 -16.63 -11.22
N ARG A 145 -1.05 -16.81 -12.13
CA ARG A 145 -1.10 -17.80 -13.20
C ARG A 145 0.28 -18.36 -13.50
N GLY A 146 0.34 -19.66 -13.77
CA GLY A 146 1.57 -20.35 -14.15
C GLY A 146 2.29 -20.96 -12.96
N ARG A 147 3.60 -20.73 -12.88
CA ARG A 147 4.52 -21.29 -11.90
C ARG A 147 5.49 -20.26 -11.41
#